data_AF-A0A7C5UDJ3-F1
#
_entry.id   AF-A0A7C5UDJ3-F1
#
_cell.length_a   1.000
_cell.length_b   1.000
_cell.length_c   1.000
_cell.angle_alpha   90.00
_cell.angle_beta   90.00
_cell.angle_gamma   90.00
#
_symmetry.space_group_name_H-M   'P 1'
#
loop_
_entity.id
_entity.type
_entity.pdbx_description
1 polymer ?
#
loop_
_entity_poly.entity_id
_entity_poly.type
_entity_poly.pdbx_seq_one_letter_code
_entity_poly.pdbx_strand_id
1 'polypeptide(L)' 'MPYPEMMQESIAKVEETRSRRLREEFPRLSLEERQRLLEAYHPDYRRETFRPLAVGPNKGDLVPNELADLLEA' A
#
# COMPACT_ATOMS: atom_id res chain seq x y z
N MET A 1 29.20 -15.22 -17.90
CA MET A 1 29.62 -15.34 -16.49
C MET A 1 28.43 -15.86 -15.68
N PRO A 2 28.60 -16.84 -14.79
CA PRO A 2 27.54 -17.23 -13.86
C PRO A 2 27.24 -16.06 -12.90
N TYR A 3 26.01 -16.02 -12.39
CA TYR A 3 25.60 -15.00 -11.42
C TYR A 3 26.40 -15.12 -10.10
N PRO A 4 26.54 -14.04 -9.32
CA PRO A 4 27.14 -14.10 -7.98
C PRO A 4 26.44 -15.13 -7.08
N GLU A 5 27.17 -15.72 -6.14
CA GLU A 5 26.69 -16.78 -5.25
C GLU A 5 25.38 -16.42 -4.52
N MET A 6 25.26 -15.20 -4.00
CA MET A 6 24.04 -14.69 -3.38
C MET A 6 22.80 -14.77 -4.28
N MET A 7 22.99 -14.56 -5.59
CA MET A 7 21.91 -14.64 -6.57
C MET A 7 21.59 -16.09 -6.91
N GLN A 8 22.58 -16.98 -6.94
CA GLN A 8 22.37 -18.41 -7.15
C GLN A 8 21.55 -19.03 -6.01
N GLU A 9 21.83 -18.66 -4.75
CA GLU A 9 21.02 -19.08 -3.60
C GLU A 9 19.57 -18.60 -3.71
N SER A 10 19.38 -17.36 -4.16
CA SER A 10 18.04 -16.78 -4.37
C SER A 10 17.29 -17.52 -5.49
N ILE A 11 17.99 -17.88 -6.57
CA ILE A 11 17.44 -18.66 -7.68
C ILE A 11 17.00 -20.04 -7.19
N ALA A 12 17.82 -20.74 -6.41
CA ALA A 12 17.49 -22.07 -5.87
C ALA A 12 16.19 -22.05 -5.04
N LYS A 13 16.00 -21.05 -4.17
CA LYS A 13 14.76 -20.88 -3.38
C LYS A 13 13.51 -20.64 -4.25
N VAL A 14 13.67 -19.90 -5.35
CA VAL A 14 12.58 -19.65 -6.30
C VAL A 14 12.25 -20.94 -7.06
N GLU A 15 13.26 -21.69 -7.50
CA GLU A 15 13.08 -22.96 -8.20
C GLU A 15 12.38 -24.01 -7.33
N GLU A 16 12.79 -24.15 -6.07
CA GLU A 16 12.18 -25.06 -5.10
C GLU A 16 10.66 -24.83 -4.96
N THR A 17 10.24 -23.56 -4.96
CA THR A 17 8.83 -23.20 -4.74
C THR A 17 8.02 -23.03 -6.04
N ARG A 18 8.66 -23.07 -7.21
CA ARG A 18 8.05 -22.78 -8.52
C ARG A 18 6.87 -23.69 -8.84
N SER A 19 7.05 -25.01 -8.68
CA SER A 19 6.02 -26.02 -8.99
C SER A 19 4.78 -25.89 -8.11
N ARG A 20 4.96 -25.47 -6.84
CA ARG A 20 3.85 -25.21 -5.91
C ARG A 20 3.09 -23.96 -6.33
N ARG A 21 3.78 -22.82 -6.48
CA ARG A 21 3.17 -21.52 -6.83
C ARG A 21 2.44 -21.54 -8.16
N LEU A 22 2.93 -22.32 -9.13
CA LEU A 22 2.28 -22.44 -10.45
C LEU A 22 0.88 -23.08 -10.37
N ARG A 23 0.64 -23.93 -9.36
CA ARG A 23 -0.65 -24.61 -9.12
C ARG A 23 -1.47 -23.96 -8.01
N GLU A 24 -0.90 -22.99 -7.32
CA GLU A 24 -1.52 -22.32 -6.19
C GLU A 24 -2.45 -21.23 -6.72
N GLU A 25 -3.75 -21.37 -6.46
CA GLU A 25 -4.74 -20.35 -6.76
C GLU A 25 -5.15 -19.63 -5.48
N PHE A 26 -5.17 -18.30 -5.53
CA PHE A 26 -5.65 -17.49 -4.42
C PHE A 26 -7.12 -17.13 -4.63
N PRO A 27 -7.98 -17.28 -3.60
CA PRO A 27 -9.37 -16.86 -3.72
C PRO A 27 -9.43 -15.35 -3.94
N ARG A 28 -10.37 -14.92 -4.78
CA ARG A 28 -10.63 -13.49 -4.94
C ARG A 28 -11.29 -12.97 -3.67
N LEU A 29 -10.76 -11.87 -3.14
CA LEU A 29 -11.40 -11.14 -2.05
C LEU A 29 -12.79 -10.68 -2.49
N SER A 30 -13.75 -10.85 -1.59
CA SER A 30 -15.07 -10.20 -1.66
C SER A 30 -14.94 -8.67 -1.61
N LEU A 31 -16.02 -7.95 -1.93
CA LEU A 31 -16.02 -6.50 -1.86
C LEU A 31 -15.77 -5.99 -0.43
N GLU A 32 -16.32 -6.66 0.58
CA GLU A 32 -16.14 -6.30 1.99
C GLU A 32 -14.69 -6.49 2.45
N GLU A 33 -14.05 -7.61 2.08
CA GLU A 33 -12.66 -7.86 2.45
C GLU A 33 -11.71 -6.88 1.79
N ARG A 34 -11.98 -6.49 0.54
CA ARG A 34 -11.22 -5.43 -0.14
C ARG A 34 -11.35 -4.11 0.59
N GLN A 35 -12.57 -3.75 1.00
CA GLN A 35 -12.81 -2.50 1.73
C GLN A 35 -12.05 -2.48 3.06
N ARG A 36 -12.11 -3.56 3.85
CA ARG A 36 -11.37 -3.67 5.11
C ARG A 36 -9.85 -3.56 4.90
N LEU A 37 -9.34 -4.17 3.83
CA LEU A 37 -7.90 -4.12 3.51
C LEU A 37 -7.47 -2.69 3.12
N LEU A 38 -8.30 -1.98 2.35
CA LEU A 38 -8.06 -0.58 2.02
C LEU A 38 -8.06 0.30 3.27
N GLU A 39 -9.06 0.15 4.13
CA GLU A 39 -9.15 0.91 5.39
C GLU A 39 -7.97 0.67 6.33
N ALA A 40 -7.46 -0.56 6.40
CA ALA A 40 -6.36 -0.91 7.27
C ALA A 40 -4.98 -0.48 6.73
N TYR A 41 -4.75 -0.64 5.43
CA TYR A 41 -3.39 -0.58 4.87
C TYR A 41 -3.19 0.49 3.79
N HIS A 42 -4.25 1.02 3.19
CA HIS A 42 -4.12 2.05 2.17
C HIS A 42 -3.99 3.44 2.83
N PRO A 43 -2.94 4.21 2.51
CA PRO A 43 -2.71 5.52 3.14
C PRO A 43 -3.89 6.48 2.94
N ASP A 44 -4.51 6.49 1.76
CA ASP A 44 -5.65 7.36 1.46
C ASP A 44 -6.91 7.09 2.31
N TYR A 45 -7.04 5.91 2.92
CA TYR A 45 -8.20 5.58 3.76
C TYR A 45 -7.96 5.91 5.24
N ARG A 46 -6.76 6.36 5.61
CA ARG A 46 -6.43 6.77 6.98
C ARG A 46 -6.99 8.16 7.25
N ARG A 47 -8.23 8.20 7.72
CA ARG A 47 -8.93 9.48 8.04
C ARG A 47 -8.16 10.37 9.03
N GLU A 48 -7.30 9.79 9.87
CA GLU A 48 -6.48 10.53 10.84
C GLU A 48 -5.40 11.40 10.17
N THR A 49 -4.97 11.08 8.94
CA THR A 49 -3.92 11.84 8.25
C THR A 49 -4.45 13.04 7.47
N PHE A 50 -5.78 13.22 7.41
CA PHE A 50 -6.43 14.28 6.66
C PHE A 50 -7.30 15.14 7.59
N ARG A 51 -7.26 16.46 7.39
CA ARG A 51 -8.14 17.41 8.08
C ARG A 51 -8.70 18.46 7.12
N PRO A 52 -9.90 19.00 7.39
CA PRO A 52 -10.45 20.09 6.59
C PRO A 52 -9.64 21.37 6.81
N LEU A 53 -9.38 22.11 5.73
CA LEU A 53 -8.81 23.46 5.82
C LEU A 53 -9.77 24.43 6.52
N ALA A 54 -9.24 25.22 7.45
CA ALA A 54 -9.94 26.23 8.24
C ALA A 54 -9.92 27.63 7.60
N VAL A 55 -8.91 27.93 6.77
CA VAL A 55 -8.72 29.25 6.14
C VAL A 55 -8.47 29.14 4.62
N GLY A 56 -8.61 30.27 3.93
CA GLY A 56 -8.38 30.39 2.49
C GLY A 56 -9.58 30.06 1.60
N PRO A 57 -9.43 30.20 0.27
CA PRO A 57 -10.50 29.94 -0.69
C PRO A 57 -10.92 28.46 -0.75
N ASN A 58 -10.03 27.54 -0.38
CA ASN A 58 -10.27 26.09 -0.33
C ASN A 58 -10.74 25.62 1.07
N LYS A 59 -11.29 26.53 1.88
CA LYS A 59 -11.78 26.20 3.22
C LYS A 59 -12.83 25.09 3.15
N GLY A 60 -12.63 24.04 3.94
CA GLY A 60 -13.48 22.86 4.00
C GLY A 60 -12.97 21.65 3.20
N ASP A 61 -11.97 21.83 2.35
CA ASP A 61 -11.39 20.72 1.59
C ASP A 61 -10.53 19.83 2.51
N LEU A 62 -10.67 18.51 2.34
CA LEU A 62 -9.85 17.51 3.04
C LEU A 62 -8.45 17.46 2.43
N VAL A 63 -7.46 17.87 3.21
CA VAL A 63 -6.06 17.84 2.81
C VAL A 63 -5.22 17.08 3.82
N PRO A 64 -4.05 16.54 3.44
CA PRO A 64 -3.11 15.97 4.40
C PRO A 64 -2.76 16.98 5.50
N ASN A 65 -2.62 16.51 6.73
CA ASN A 65 -2.32 17.36 7.89
C ASN A 65 -1.09 18.24 7.65
N GLU A 66 -0.03 17.70 7.04
CA GLU A 66 1.19 18.44 6.70
C GLU A 66 0.92 19.63 5.77
N LEU A 67 0.00 19.48 4.80
CA LEU A 67 -0.37 20.55 3.89
C LEU A 67 -1.25 21.59 4.60
N ALA A 68 -2.18 21.16 5.46
CA ALA A 68 -2.95 22.08 6.28
C ALA A 68 -2.03 22.90 7.20
N ASP A 69 -1.06 22.27 7.86
CA ASP A 69 -0.10 22.97 8.72
C ASP A 69 0.72 24.01 7.95
N LEU A 70 1.09 23.74 6.70
CA LEU A 70 1.80 24.70 5.85
C LEU A 70 0.93 25.89 5.39
N LEU A 71 -0.36 25.66 5.15
CA LEU A 71 -1.29 26.69 4.64
C LEU A 71 -1.91 27.55 5.76
N GLU A 72 -1.94 27.02 6.99
CA GLU A 72 -2.60 27.64 8.14
C GLU A 72 -1.61 28.23 9.17
N ALA A 73 -0.30 28.17 8.93
CA ALA A 73 0.77 28.70 9.78
C ALA A 73 0.76 30.23 9.90
#